data_AF-A0A6A6PMN0-F1
#
_entry.id   AF-A0A6A6PMN0-F1
#
_cell.length_a   1.000
_cell.length_b   1.000
_cell.length_c   1.000
_cell.angle_alpha   90.00
_cell.angle_beta   90.00
_cell.angle_gamma   90.00
#
_symmetry.space_group_name_H-M   'P 1'
#
loop_
_entity.id
_entity.type
_entity.pdbx_description
1 polymer ?
#
loop_
_entity_poly.entity_id
_entity_poly.type
_entity_poly.pdbx_seq_one_letter_code
_entity_poly.pdbx_strand_id
1 'polypeptide(L)'
;MAQGQIKKSKAPAPKVTQRKQTGARVIKPRKAAAVKQQKMKKKHSAGLTAVTEKSLASKAGHLEMLSGGKKDRLARDAKKDVRKK
;
A
#
# COMPACT_ATOMS: atom_id res chain seq x y z
N MET A 1 -44.91 -39.12 47.14
CA MET A 1 -43.69 -39.54 46.42
C MET A 1 -42.79 -38.32 46.25
N ALA A 2 -41.67 -38.26 46.97
CA ALA A 2 -40.75 -37.11 46.89
C ALA A 2 -39.96 -37.14 45.56
N GLN A 3 -40.12 -36.13 44.71
CA GLN A 3 -39.28 -35.96 43.53
C GLN A 3 -37.88 -35.50 43.96
N GLY A 4 -36.87 -36.34 43.71
CA GLY A 4 -35.47 -36.07 44.06
C GLY A 4 -34.85 -34.93 43.25
N GLN A 5 -33.77 -34.36 43.81
CA GLN A 5 -33.05 -33.20 43.24
C GLN A 5 -32.55 -33.46 41.81
N ILE A 6 -32.87 -32.52 40.91
CA ILE A 6 -32.45 -32.53 39.50
C ILE A 6 -30.94 -32.27 39.42
N LYS A 7 -30.20 -33.21 38.82
CA LYS A 7 -28.75 -33.09 38.60
C LYS A 7 -28.46 -31.93 37.64
N LYS A 8 -27.65 -30.96 38.06
CA LYS A 8 -27.22 -29.83 37.22
C LYS A 8 -26.26 -30.32 36.13
N SER A 9 -26.48 -29.90 34.89
CA SER A 9 -25.61 -30.23 33.76
C SER A 9 -24.26 -29.51 33.89
N LYS A 10 -23.19 -30.20 33.45
CA LYS A 10 -21.80 -29.73 33.60
C LYS A 10 -21.54 -28.51 32.72
N ALA A 11 -20.85 -27.52 33.28
CA ALA A 11 -20.48 -26.29 32.57
C ALA A 11 -19.60 -26.59 31.34
N PRO A 12 -19.74 -25.81 30.24
CA PRO A 12 -18.94 -25.99 29.04
C PRO A 12 -17.46 -25.69 29.31
N ALA A 13 -16.58 -26.53 28.75
CA ALA A 13 -15.13 -26.41 28.92
C ALA A 13 -14.59 -25.08 28.36
N PRO A 14 -13.58 -24.48 29.01
CA PRO A 14 -12.97 -23.25 28.53
C PRO A 14 -12.24 -23.48 27.20
N LYS A 15 -12.52 -22.64 26.20
CA LYS A 15 -11.81 -22.66 24.92
C LYS A 15 -10.41 -22.08 25.11
N VAL A 16 -9.40 -22.93 25.14
CA VAL A 16 -8.00 -22.51 25.15
C VAL A 16 -7.64 -21.97 23.76
N THR A 17 -7.58 -20.65 23.61
CA THR A 17 -7.09 -20.03 22.38
C THR A 17 -5.57 -19.92 22.45
N GLN A 18 -4.87 -21.01 22.11
CA GLN A 18 -3.41 -20.96 21.88
C GLN A 18 -3.07 -20.23 20.58
N ARG A 19 -3.41 -18.94 20.49
CA ARG A 19 -3.01 -18.13 19.33
C ARG A 19 -1.57 -17.69 19.54
N LYS A 20 -0.63 -18.44 18.98
CA LYS A 20 0.78 -18.02 18.89
C LYS A 20 0.82 -16.69 18.13
N GLN A 21 1.35 -15.64 18.76
CA GLN A 21 1.61 -14.36 18.10
C GLN A 21 2.72 -14.57 17.06
N THR A 22 2.35 -14.96 15.85
CA THR A 22 3.25 -14.89 14.71
C THR A 22 3.40 -13.42 14.34
N GLY A 23 4.64 -12.92 14.15
CA GLY A 23 4.92 -11.55 13.73
C GLY A 23 4.24 -11.15 12.42
N ALA A 24 4.56 -9.97 11.88
CA ALA A 24 3.89 -9.39 10.71
C ALA A 24 4.02 -10.26 9.44
N ARG A 25 3.15 -11.26 9.30
CA ARG A 25 3.05 -12.14 8.15
C ARG A 25 1.89 -11.69 7.28
N VAL A 26 2.16 -11.43 6.00
CA VAL A 26 1.11 -11.17 5.02
C VAL A 26 0.43 -12.50 4.69
N ILE A 27 -0.72 -12.76 5.31
CA ILE A 27 -1.52 -13.95 5.03
C ILE A 27 -2.29 -13.73 3.73
N LYS A 28 -1.99 -14.53 2.71
CA LYS A 28 -2.73 -14.48 1.44
C LYS A 28 -4.20 -14.88 1.64
N PRO A 29 -5.15 -14.17 1.02
CA PRO A 29 -6.56 -14.54 1.09
C PRO A 29 -6.79 -15.90 0.43
N ARG A 30 -7.54 -16.77 1.11
CA ARG A 30 -7.84 -18.13 0.62
C ARG A 30 -9.22 -18.24 -0.06
N LYS A 31 -10.16 -17.34 0.28
CA LYS A 31 -11.50 -17.32 -0.29
C LYS A 31 -11.48 -16.75 -1.70
N ALA A 32 -12.16 -17.40 -2.64
CA ALA A 32 -12.18 -16.99 -4.05
C ALA A 32 -12.60 -15.52 -4.26
N ALA A 33 -13.61 -15.05 -3.53
CA ALA A 33 -14.05 -13.64 -3.58
C ALA A 33 -12.95 -12.66 -3.13
N ALA A 34 -12.21 -12.99 -2.07
CA ALA A 34 -11.13 -12.16 -1.56
C ALA A 34 -9.90 -12.15 -2.49
N VAL A 35 -9.63 -13.25 -3.18
CA VAL A 35 -8.59 -13.32 -4.23
C VAL A 35 -8.95 -12.41 -5.41
N LYS A 36 -10.22 -12.42 -5.85
CA LYS A 36 -10.69 -11.52 -6.91
C LYS A 36 -10.52 -10.05 -6.51
N GLN A 37 -10.94 -9.67 -5.30
CA GLN A 37 -10.76 -8.31 -4.79
C GLN A 37 -9.29 -7.89 -4.70
N GLN A 38 -8.40 -8.77 -4.24
CA GLN A 38 -6.96 -8.47 -4.19
C GLN A 38 -6.38 -8.20 -5.58
N LYS A 39 -6.78 -8.99 -6.59
CA LYS A 39 -6.37 -8.77 -7.99
C LYS A 39 -6.87 -7.42 -8.51
N MET A 40 -8.13 -7.06 -8.23
CA MET A 40 -8.68 -5.77 -8.61
C MET A 40 -7.93 -4.61 -7.94
N LYS A 41 -7.69 -4.69 -6.63
CA LYS A 41 -6.91 -3.68 -5.89
C LYS A 41 -5.53 -3.46 -6.52
N LYS A 42 -4.81 -4.54 -6.85
CA LYS A 42 -3.49 -4.45 -7.49
C LYS A 42 -3.54 -3.77 -8.87
N LYS A 43 -4.56 -4.06 -9.67
CA LYS A 43 -4.74 -3.42 -10.99
C LYS A 43 -5.03 -1.92 -10.86
N HIS A 44 -5.96 -1.55 -9.98
CA HIS A 44 -6.31 -0.15 -9.77
C HIS A 44 -5.15 0.66 -9.18
N SER A 45 -4.42 0.11 -8.21
CA SER A 45 -3.24 0.78 -7.65
C SER A 45 -2.17 1.02 -8.71
N ALA A 46 -1.88 0.02 -9.56
CA ALA A 46 -0.91 0.16 -10.63
C ALA A 46 -1.32 1.20 -11.70
N GLY A 47 -2.62 1.26 -12.03
CA GLY A 47 -3.13 2.28 -12.95
C GLY A 47 -3.04 3.69 -12.36
N LEU A 48 -3.41 3.85 -11.09
CA LEU A 48 -3.30 5.12 -10.38
C LEU A 48 -1.84 5.59 -10.31
N THR A 49 -0.90 4.70 -9.97
CA THR A 49 0.54 5.06 -9.93
C THR A 49 1.04 5.50 -11.31
N ALA A 50 0.72 4.76 -12.37
CA ALA A 50 1.13 5.13 -13.73
C ALA A 50 0.56 6.49 -14.17
N VAL A 51 -0.69 6.81 -13.84
CA VAL A 51 -1.29 8.12 -14.13
C VAL A 51 -0.61 9.22 -13.31
N THR A 52 -0.30 8.97 -12.03
CA THR A 52 0.42 9.94 -11.20
C THR A 52 1.83 10.17 -11.70
N GLU A 53 2.56 9.13 -12.11
CA GLU A 53 3.89 9.23 -12.71
C GLU A 53 3.86 10.03 -14.00
N LYS A 54 2.87 9.77 -14.87
CA LYS A 54 2.67 10.56 -16.10
C LYS A 54 2.37 12.03 -15.77
N SER A 55 1.52 12.31 -14.78
CA SER A 55 1.19 13.69 -14.37
C SER A 55 2.41 14.42 -13.82
N LEU A 56 3.22 13.76 -12.99
CA LEU A 56 4.46 14.31 -12.46
C LEU A 56 5.49 14.55 -13.56
N ALA A 57 5.66 13.60 -14.49
CA ALA A 57 6.55 13.74 -15.63
C ALA A 57 6.08 14.86 -16.59
N SER A 58 4.78 14.98 -16.84
CA SER A 58 4.24 16.09 -17.64
C SER A 58 4.43 17.43 -16.94
N LYS A 59 4.22 17.52 -15.62
CA LYS A 59 4.50 18.75 -14.86
C LYS A 59 6.00 19.08 -14.84
N ALA A 60 6.86 18.10 -14.60
CA ALA A 60 8.31 18.28 -14.61
C ALA A 60 8.85 18.63 -16.01
N GLY A 61 8.39 17.95 -17.06
CA GLY A 61 8.73 18.24 -18.44
C GLY A 61 8.15 19.57 -18.93
N HIS A 62 6.95 19.93 -18.48
CA HIS A 62 6.39 21.27 -18.71
C HIS A 62 7.19 22.35 -17.96
N LEU A 63 7.65 22.06 -16.74
CA LEU A 63 8.57 22.93 -15.99
C LEU A 63 9.95 23.03 -16.67
N GLU A 64 10.42 22.00 -17.38
CA GLU A 64 11.62 22.11 -18.22
C GLU A 64 11.40 23.00 -19.46
N MET A 65 10.16 23.12 -19.95
CA MET A 65 9.80 24.03 -21.05
C MET A 65 9.54 25.46 -20.59
N LEU A 66 9.37 25.70 -19.28
CA LEU A 66 9.32 27.04 -18.72
C LEU A 66 10.74 27.60 -18.57
N SER A 67 10.91 28.89 -18.88
CA SER A 67 12.21 29.55 -18.82
C SER A 67 12.79 29.46 -17.41
N GLY A 68 14.00 28.89 -17.29
CA GLY A 68 14.66 28.65 -16.00
C GLY A 68 14.66 27.19 -15.51
N GLY A 69 14.27 26.24 -16.36
CA GLY A 69 14.41 24.80 -16.08
C GLY A 69 15.86 24.33 -15.88
N LYS A 70 16.05 23.06 -15.52
CA LYS A 70 17.38 22.49 -15.20
C LYS A 70 18.37 22.63 -16.35
N LYS A 71 17.93 22.45 -17.60
CA LYS A 71 18.75 22.65 -18.81
C LYS A 71 19.17 24.11 -18.99
N ASP A 72 18.26 25.06 -18.77
CA ASP A 72 18.58 26.49 -18.83
C ASP A 72 19.56 26.91 -17.74
N ARG A 73 19.42 26.35 -16.53
CA ARG A 73 20.36 26.58 -15.43
C ARG A 73 21.75 26.06 -15.78
N LEU A 74 21.84 24.82 -16.26
CA LEU A 74 23.11 24.22 -16.70
C LEU A 74 23.73 24.98 -17.87
N ALA A 75 22.94 25.45 -18.84
CA ALA A 75 23.41 26.25 -19.96
C ALA A 75 23.88 27.65 -19.52
N ARG A 76 23.21 28.27 -18.55
CA ARG A 76 23.64 29.55 -17.94
C ARG A 76 24.92 29.39 -17.15
N ASP A 77 25.05 28.32 -16.37
CA ASP A 77 26.23 28.04 -15.56
C ASP A 77 27.44 27.73 -16.47
N ALA A 78 27.25 26.91 -17.52
CA ALA A 78 28.27 26.66 -18.54
C ALA A 78 28.71 27.95 -19.27
N LYS A 79 27.77 28.84 -19.63
CA LYS A 79 28.11 30.15 -20.23
C LYS A 79 28.87 31.07 -19.27
N LYS A 80 28.61 30.99 -17.95
CA LYS A 80 29.34 31.78 -16.94
C LYS A 80 30.78 31.30 -16.77
N ASP A 81 31.01 29.99 -16.80
CA ASP A 81 32.36 29.42 -16.68
C ASP A 81 33.23 29.75 -17.89
N VAL A 82 32.66 29.73 -19.11
CA VAL A 82 33.38 30.16 -20.33
C VAL A 82 33.74 31.64 -20.29
N ARG A 83 32.88 32.50 -19.72
CA ARG A 83 33.11 33.96 -19.66
C ARG A 83 34.06 34.39 -18.54
N LYS A 84 34.35 33.51 -17.59
CA LYS A 84 35.30 33.73 -16.48
C LYS A 84 36.74 33.31 -16.80
N LYS A 85 36.96 32.63 -17.92
CA LYS A 85 38.25 32.16 -18.40
C LYS A 85 38.76 33.08 -19.50
#